data_AF-A0A3C1GV36-F1
#
_entry.id   AF-A0A3C1GV36-F1
#
_cell.length_a   1.000
_cell.length_b   1.000
_cell.length_c   1.000
_cell.angle_alpha   90.00
_cell.angle_beta   90.00
_cell.angle_gamma   90.00
#
_symmetry.space_group_name_H-M   'P 1'
#
loop_
_entity.id
_entity.type
_entity.pdbx_description
1 polymer ?
#
loop_
_entity_poly.entity_id
_entity_poly.type
_entity_poly.pdbx_seq_one_letter_code
_entity_poly.pdbx_strand_id
1 'polypeptide(L)'
;MKRWFVYFKKEVPLALLGTFLTGTVVLIELTQPRLMARIVDVAIPAQDLGMITDLGVRMALLALGGAFLGIGGVVCAAISASGFAETLRHVVMEKIQRFSAKEMDSFSVSSLITRTTNDINYIQSTMLQSLRMLVRAPMMLVTAVVMAYFTNKTLSIVIFFAVILLSVLLYLLLSKGYPLFVGMQKAMDKMNKNLQEGLINLRVIKSFVAEERENDRFAITNESLMKAAKKANSLM
;
A
#
# COMPACT_ATOMS: atom_id res chain seq x y z
N MET A 1 18.55 5.93 -8.51
CA MET A 1 17.65 6.90 -7.86
C MET A 1 17.84 8.36 -8.28
N LYS A 2 19.08 8.89 -8.49
CA LYS A 2 19.30 10.32 -8.83
C LYS A 2 18.63 10.85 -10.12
N ARG A 3 18.30 10.01 -11.10
CA ARG A 3 17.67 10.44 -12.38
C ARG A 3 16.15 10.70 -12.30
N TRP A 4 15.46 10.11 -11.34
CA TRP A 4 13.99 10.23 -11.21
C TRP A 4 13.56 11.60 -10.67
N PHE A 5 14.39 12.17 -9.79
CA PHE A 5 14.18 13.50 -9.22
C PHE A 5 14.13 14.62 -10.26
N VAL A 6 14.79 14.46 -11.42
CA VAL A 6 14.78 15.46 -12.49
C VAL A 6 13.37 15.63 -13.06
N TYR A 7 12.62 14.54 -13.20
CA TYR A 7 11.24 14.54 -13.69
C TYR A 7 10.23 14.93 -12.61
N PHE A 8 10.60 14.80 -11.33
CA PHE A 8 9.74 15.15 -10.21
C PHE A 8 9.84 16.63 -9.79
N LYS A 9 10.92 17.35 -10.15
CA LYS A 9 11.20 18.73 -9.70
C LYS A 9 10.03 19.72 -9.86
N LYS A 10 9.22 19.58 -10.91
CA LYS A 10 8.07 20.47 -11.16
C LYS A 10 6.92 20.26 -10.15
N GLU A 11 6.76 19.01 -9.68
CA GLU A 11 5.65 18.59 -8.81
C GLU A 11 6.02 18.53 -7.32
N VAL A 12 7.30 18.71 -6.98
CA VAL A 12 7.82 18.78 -5.59
C VAL A 12 7.07 19.76 -4.69
N PRO A 13 6.78 21.02 -5.08
CA PRO A 13 6.14 21.97 -4.15
C PRO A 13 4.72 21.54 -3.77
N LEU A 14 3.95 21.02 -4.72
CA LEU A 14 2.59 20.53 -4.48
C LEU A 14 2.59 19.25 -3.62
N ALA A 15 3.59 18.37 -3.84
CA ALA A 15 3.78 17.16 -3.05
C ALA A 15 4.17 17.46 -1.60
N LEU A 16 5.05 18.44 -1.39
CA LEU A 16 5.41 18.92 -0.05
C LEU A 16 4.21 19.53 0.67
N LEU A 17 3.40 20.33 -0.04
CA LEU A 17 2.16 20.90 0.50
C LEU A 17 1.17 19.79 0.89
N GLY A 18 0.94 18.80 0.03
CA GLY A 18 0.06 17.67 0.34
C GLY A 18 0.54 16.84 1.53
N THR A 19 1.85 16.66 1.66
CA THR A 19 2.49 15.98 2.79
C THR A 19 2.30 16.77 4.09
N PHE A 20 2.51 18.09 4.04
CA PHE A 20 2.31 18.98 5.17
C PHE A 20 0.85 18.97 5.65
N LEU A 21 -0.12 19.06 4.73
CA LEU A 21 -1.55 18.95 5.04
C LEU A 21 -1.90 17.60 5.69
N THR A 22 -1.31 16.51 5.21
CA THR A 22 -1.53 15.19 5.82
C THR A 22 -0.95 15.13 7.24
N GLY A 23 0.19 15.78 7.49
CA GLY A 23 0.78 15.89 8.82
C GLY A 23 -0.08 16.70 9.80
N THR A 24 -0.68 17.80 9.36
CA THR A 24 -1.59 18.59 10.22
C THR A 24 -2.86 17.82 10.57
N VAL A 25 -3.38 17.01 9.64
CA VAL A 25 -4.53 16.11 9.91
C VAL A 25 -4.21 15.11 11.02
N VAL A 26 -3.01 14.52 11.02
CA VAL A 26 -2.59 13.59 12.09
C VAL A 26 -2.59 14.28 13.46
N LEU A 27 -2.16 15.55 13.54
CA LEU A 27 -2.18 16.32 14.78
C LEU A 27 -3.62 16.60 15.25
N ILE A 28 -4.54 16.90 14.32
CA ILE A 28 -5.96 17.10 14.62
C ILE A 28 -6.58 15.80 15.15
N GLU A 29 -6.33 14.66 14.48
CA GLU A 29 -6.82 13.34 14.89
C GLU A 29 -6.35 12.97 16.30
N LEU A 30 -5.10 13.27 16.66
CA LEU A 30 -4.57 12.99 17.99
C LEU A 30 -5.03 14.00 19.06
N THR A 31 -5.51 15.19 18.66
CA THR A 31 -6.08 16.16 19.59
C THR A 31 -7.49 15.76 20.04
N GLN A 32 -8.24 15.03 19.21
CA GLN A 32 -9.61 14.57 19.50
C GLN A 32 -9.71 13.77 20.82
N PRO A 33 -8.89 12.73 21.08
CA PRO A 33 -8.88 12.03 22.36
C PRO A 33 -8.60 12.92 23.58
N ARG A 34 -7.78 13.97 23.44
CA ARG A 34 -7.48 14.91 24.54
C ARG A 34 -8.69 15.77 24.90
N LEU A 35 -9.44 16.21 23.90
CA LEU A 35 -10.68 16.95 24.13
C LEU A 35 -11.73 16.04 24.77
N MET A 36 -11.82 14.79 24.30
CA MET A 36 -12.69 13.79 24.91
C MET A 36 -12.34 13.54 26.38
N ALA A 37 -11.05 13.40 26.71
CA ALA A 37 -10.60 13.26 28.10
C ALA A 37 -11.01 14.46 28.97
N ARG A 38 -10.89 15.70 28.46
CA ARG A 38 -11.36 16.89 29.21
C ARG A 38 -12.86 16.90 29.47
N ILE A 39 -13.67 16.42 28.51
CA ILE A 39 -15.11 16.28 28.72
C ILE A 39 -15.36 15.31 29.87
N VAL A 40 -14.73 14.14 29.83
CA VAL A 40 -14.95 13.06 30.82
C VAL A 40 -14.40 13.41 32.20
N ASP A 41 -13.18 13.95 32.28
CA ASP A 41 -12.46 14.14 33.54
C ASP A 41 -12.81 15.46 34.25
N VAL A 42 -13.27 16.48 33.50
CA VAL A 42 -13.50 17.83 34.05
C VAL A 42 -14.95 18.26 33.89
N ALA A 43 -15.48 18.20 32.66
CA ALA A 43 -16.79 18.78 32.38
C ALA A 43 -17.97 17.96 32.95
N ILE A 44 -17.88 16.63 32.90
CA ILE A 44 -18.89 15.73 33.47
C ILE A 44 -18.92 15.81 35.01
N PRO A 45 -17.79 15.71 35.75
CA PRO A 45 -17.80 15.82 37.21
C PRO A 45 -18.23 17.21 37.70
N ALA A 46 -17.90 18.27 36.95
CA ALA A 46 -18.34 19.63 37.24
C ALA A 46 -19.82 19.89 36.90
N GLN A 47 -20.50 18.94 36.25
CA GLN A 47 -21.87 19.09 35.74
C GLN A 47 -22.09 20.34 34.85
N ASP A 48 -21.03 20.81 34.20
CA ASP A 48 -21.07 22.03 33.38
C ASP A 48 -21.45 21.69 31.93
N LEU A 49 -22.74 21.77 31.64
CA LEU A 49 -23.29 21.58 30.29
C LEU A 49 -22.75 22.60 29.28
N GLY A 50 -22.36 23.81 29.73
CA GLY A 50 -21.76 24.83 28.88
C GLY A 50 -20.38 24.39 28.39
N MET A 51 -19.54 23.86 29.29
CA MET A 51 -18.23 23.33 28.93
C MET A 51 -18.33 22.09 28.04
N ILE A 52 -19.29 21.19 28.28
CA ILE A 52 -19.52 20.00 27.44
C ILE A 52 -19.90 20.42 26.01
N THR A 53 -20.82 21.38 25.86
CA THR A 53 -21.28 21.84 24.55
C THR A 53 -20.19 22.60 23.80
N ASP A 54 -19.43 23.48 24.45
CA ASP A 54 -18.30 24.19 23.82
C ASP A 54 -17.21 23.21 23.37
N LEU A 55 -16.81 22.26 24.21
CA LEU A 55 -15.82 21.23 23.83
C LEU A 55 -16.34 20.35 22.69
N GLY A 56 -17.61 19.96 22.71
CA GLY A 56 -18.24 19.18 21.64
C GLY A 56 -18.27 19.93 20.30
N VAL A 57 -18.61 21.22 20.31
CA VAL A 57 -18.58 22.07 19.10
C VAL A 57 -17.15 22.22 18.58
N ARG A 58 -16.16 22.43 19.45
CA ARG A 58 -14.75 22.48 19.05
C ARG A 58 -14.28 21.17 18.43
N MET A 59 -14.69 20.02 18.97
CA MET A 59 -14.39 18.71 18.39
C MET A 59 -15.00 18.57 16.99
N ALA A 60 -16.25 19.01 16.80
CA ALA A 60 -16.91 18.99 15.50
C ALA A 60 -16.21 19.90 14.48
N LEU A 61 -15.86 21.13 14.87
CA LEU A 61 -15.13 22.08 14.02
C LEU A 61 -13.75 21.56 13.63
N LEU A 62 -13.02 20.95 14.58
CA LEU A 62 -11.74 20.32 14.31
C LEU A 62 -11.87 19.12 13.37
N ALA A 63 -12.91 18.30 13.53
CA ALA A 63 -13.17 17.17 12.64
C ALA A 63 -13.48 17.63 11.22
N LEU A 64 -14.31 18.66 11.05
CA LEU A 64 -14.60 19.26 9.75
C LEU A 64 -13.34 19.87 9.13
N GLY A 65 -12.57 20.65 9.89
CA GLY A 65 -11.30 21.21 9.44
C GLY A 65 -10.31 20.12 9.02
N GLY A 66 -10.19 19.05 9.81
CA GLY A 66 -9.38 17.87 9.48
C GLY A 66 -9.84 17.17 8.20
N ALA A 67 -11.15 17.07 7.97
CA ALA A 67 -11.69 16.50 6.73
C ALA A 67 -11.31 17.36 5.51
N PHE A 68 -11.47 18.68 5.56
CA PHE A 68 -11.08 19.58 4.46
C PHE A 68 -9.57 19.53 4.19
N LEU A 69 -8.74 19.57 5.23
CA LEU A 69 -7.29 19.43 5.10
C LEU A 69 -6.89 18.06 4.55
N GLY A 70 -7.59 17.00 4.96
CA GLY A 70 -7.41 15.65 4.46
C GLY A 70 -7.69 15.57 2.97
N ILE A 71 -8.84 16.08 2.52
CA ILE A 71 -9.20 16.14 1.10
C ILE A 71 -8.16 16.96 0.33
N GLY A 72 -7.76 18.13 0.83
CA GLY A 72 -6.70 18.95 0.24
C GLY A 72 -5.39 18.19 0.09
N GLY A 73 -4.97 17.46 1.13
CA GLY A 73 -3.78 16.61 1.09
C GLY A 73 -3.86 15.51 0.03
N VAL A 74 -5.01 14.83 -0.10
CA VAL A 74 -5.23 13.81 -1.13
C VAL A 74 -5.19 14.42 -2.53
N VAL A 75 -5.87 15.56 -2.74
CA VAL A 75 -5.94 16.23 -4.04
C VAL A 75 -4.55 16.69 -4.48
N CYS A 76 -3.78 17.33 -3.59
CA CYS A 76 -2.40 17.73 -3.90
C CYS A 76 -1.53 16.52 -4.24
N ALA A 77 -1.60 15.43 -3.47
CA ALA A 77 -0.85 14.22 -3.76
C ALA A 77 -1.26 13.58 -5.10
N ALA A 78 -2.56 13.59 -5.43
CA ALA A 78 -3.10 13.06 -6.67
C ALA A 78 -2.65 13.87 -7.88
N ILE A 79 -2.67 15.21 -7.80
CA ILE A 79 -2.20 16.10 -8.87
C ILE A 79 -0.70 15.88 -9.08
N SER A 80 0.12 15.88 -8.01
CA SER A 80 1.56 15.62 -8.13
C SER A 80 1.90 14.27 -8.73
N ALA A 81 1.23 13.21 -8.27
CA ALA A 81 1.47 11.86 -8.78
C ALA A 81 1.05 11.72 -10.24
N SER A 82 -0.06 12.34 -10.63
CA SER A 82 -0.58 12.30 -12.01
C SER A 82 0.28 13.13 -12.96
N GLY A 83 0.69 14.34 -12.58
CA GLY A 83 1.59 15.18 -13.38
C GLY A 83 2.98 14.54 -13.57
N PHE A 84 3.47 13.84 -12.54
CA PHE A 84 4.69 13.02 -12.67
C PHE A 84 4.49 11.86 -13.65
N ALA A 85 3.37 11.13 -13.56
CA ALA A 85 3.06 10.01 -14.44
C ALA A 85 2.86 10.45 -15.90
N GLU A 86 2.24 11.60 -16.12
CA GLU A 86 2.11 12.24 -17.44
C GLU A 86 3.48 12.55 -18.04
N THR A 87 4.35 13.23 -17.28
CA THR A 87 5.71 13.57 -17.73
C THR A 87 6.51 12.30 -18.05
N LEU A 88 6.42 11.28 -17.21
CA LEU A 88 7.07 9.99 -17.42
C LEU A 88 6.57 9.31 -18.70
N ARG A 89 5.26 9.32 -18.92
CA ARG A 89 4.64 8.72 -20.11
C ARG A 89 5.08 9.42 -21.39
N HIS A 90 5.15 10.75 -21.39
CA HIS A 90 5.67 11.50 -22.53
C HIS A 90 7.12 11.14 -22.86
N VAL A 91 8.00 11.10 -21.85
CA VAL A 91 9.43 10.78 -22.04
C VAL A 91 9.62 9.34 -22.53
N VAL A 92 8.88 8.39 -21.97
CA VAL A 92 8.91 6.99 -22.41
C VAL A 92 8.41 6.87 -23.84
N MET A 93 7.31 7.52 -24.19
CA MET A 93 6.76 7.49 -25.55
C MET A 93 7.71 8.11 -26.57
N GLU A 94 8.31 9.26 -26.26
CA GLU A 94 9.31 9.90 -27.12
C GLU A 94 10.53 8.98 -27.33
N LYS A 95 10.95 8.25 -26.30
CA LYS A 95 12.06 7.30 -26.39
C LYS A 95 11.71 6.10 -27.28
N ILE A 96 10.50 5.56 -27.15
CA ILE A 96 10.02 4.45 -27.98
C ILE A 96 9.92 4.85 -29.45
N GLN A 97 9.44 6.06 -29.75
CA GLN A 97 9.37 6.57 -31.13
C GLN A 97 10.74 6.73 -31.81
N ARG A 98 11.82 6.85 -31.03
CA ARG A 98 13.20 6.95 -31.53
C ARG A 98 13.91 5.59 -31.64
N PHE A 99 13.23 4.48 -31.33
CA PHE A 99 13.83 3.15 -31.45
C PHE A 99 13.98 2.73 -32.92
N SER A 100 15.13 2.15 -33.22
CA SER A 100 15.35 1.40 -34.45
C SER A 100 14.59 0.06 -34.43
N ALA A 101 14.37 -0.53 -35.61
CA ALA A 101 13.74 -1.85 -35.71
C ALA A 101 14.43 -2.92 -34.84
N LYS A 102 15.77 -2.89 -34.78
CA LYS A 102 16.58 -3.80 -33.94
C LYS A 102 16.32 -3.62 -32.44
N GLU A 103 16.12 -2.38 -31.98
CA GLU A 103 15.77 -2.10 -30.58
C GLU A 103 14.32 -2.52 -30.28
N MET A 104 13.41 -2.36 -31.23
CA MET A 104 12.01 -2.78 -31.09
C MET A 104 11.88 -4.31 -30.97
N ASP A 105 12.67 -5.05 -31.74
CA ASP A 105 12.75 -6.52 -31.63
C ASP A 105 13.32 -6.96 -30.27
N SER A 106 14.24 -6.19 -29.68
CA SER A 106 14.83 -6.52 -28.38
C SER A 106 13.86 -6.37 -27.20
N PHE A 107 12.93 -5.41 -27.26
CA PHE A 107 11.98 -5.15 -26.17
C PHE A 107 10.59 -5.78 -26.38
N SER A 108 10.29 -6.26 -27.59
CA SER A 108 8.96 -6.71 -28.07
C SER A 108 7.85 -5.66 -27.91
N VAL A 109 6.95 -5.60 -28.90
CA VAL A 109 5.84 -4.62 -28.88
C VAL A 109 4.96 -4.80 -27.65
N SER A 110 4.66 -6.05 -27.26
CA SER A 110 3.82 -6.35 -26.10
C SER A 110 4.42 -5.83 -24.78
N SER A 111 5.73 -5.97 -24.56
CA SER A 111 6.36 -5.46 -23.34
C SER A 111 6.42 -3.93 -23.31
N LEU A 112 6.64 -3.29 -24.46
CA LEU A 112 6.60 -1.82 -24.59
C LEU A 112 5.22 -1.23 -24.25
N ILE A 113 4.14 -1.91 -24.66
CA ILE A 113 2.77 -1.53 -24.28
C ILE A 113 2.62 -1.58 -22.76
N THR A 114 2.96 -2.70 -22.12
CA THR A 114 2.83 -2.86 -20.66
C THR A 114 3.69 -1.86 -19.87
N ARG A 115 4.88 -1.52 -20.36
CA ARG A 115 5.77 -0.53 -19.75
C ARG A 115 5.24 0.90 -19.85
N THR A 116 4.46 1.20 -20.88
CA THR A 116 3.90 2.55 -21.11
C THR A 116 2.54 2.73 -20.43
N THR A 117 1.85 1.63 -20.11
CA THR A 117 0.55 1.63 -19.44
C THR A 117 0.67 1.19 -17.99
N ASN A 118 0.81 -0.11 -17.75
CA ASN A 118 0.75 -0.72 -16.43
C ASN A 118 1.87 -0.23 -15.52
N ASP A 119 3.13 -0.25 -15.98
CA ASP A 119 4.26 0.12 -15.13
C ASP A 119 4.17 1.59 -14.70
N ILE A 120 3.75 2.49 -15.61
CA ILE A 120 3.54 3.90 -15.29
C ILE A 120 2.39 4.07 -14.29
N ASN A 121 1.29 3.33 -14.44
CA ASN A 121 0.18 3.37 -13.49
C ASN A 121 0.58 2.83 -12.10
N TYR A 122 1.42 1.79 -12.04
CA TYR A 122 1.99 1.29 -10.78
C TYR A 122 2.90 2.32 -10.13
N ILE A 123 3.75 2.99 -10.91
CA ILE A 123 4.60 4.08 -10.43
C ILE A 123 3.75 5.25 -9.91
N GLN A 124 2.71 5.65 -10.63
CA GLN A 124 1.76 6.70 -10.22
C GLN A 124 1.10 6.35 -8.89
N SER A 125 0.58 5.13 -8.78
CA SER A 125 -0.08 4.64 -7.56
C SER A 125 0.90 4.55 -6.39
N THR A 126 2.12 4.06 -6.64
CA THR A 126 3.19 4.02 -5.64
C THR A 126 3.52 5.41 -5.15
N MET A 127 3.59 6.40 -6.04
CA MET A 127 3.86 7.78 -5.69
C MET A 127 2.74 8.37 -4.83
N LEU A 128 1.48 8.16 -5.22
CA LEU A 128 0.32 8.58 -4.47
C LEU A 128 0.30 7.98 -3.05
N GLN A 129 0.54 6.68 -2.94
CA GLN A 129 0.58 5.97 -1.67
C GLN A 129 1.77 6.42 -0.81
N SER A 130 2.91 6.71 -1.43
CA SER A 130 4.10 7.22 -0.74
C SER A 130 3.85 8.61 -0.14
N LEU A 131 3.22 9.52 -0.89
CA LEU A 131 2.92 10.86 -0.40
C LEU A 131 1.84 10.88 0.70
N ARG A 132 0.96 9.85 0.75
CA ARG A 132 -0.11 9.75 1.76
C ARG A 132 0.25 8.83 2.91
N MET A 133 0.30 7.53 2.66
CA MET A 133 0.34 6.50 3.70
C MET A 133 1.74 6.35 4.29
N LEU A 134 2.79 6.43 3.46
CA LEU A 134 4.17 6.30 3.90
C LEU A 134 4.61 7.47 4.79
N VAL A 135 4.05 8.67 4.62
CA VAL A 135 4.27 9.80 5.54
C VAL A 135 3.35 9.74 6.75
N ARG A 136 2.06 9.46 6.56
CA ARG A 136 1.06 9.43 7.64
C ARG A 136 1.40 8.41 8.72
N ALA A 137 1.75 7.18 8.35
CA ALA A 137 2.00 6.11 9.31
C ALA A 137 3.13 6.43 10.32
N PRO A 138 4.35 6.82 9.90
CA PRO A 138 5.41 7.18 10.84
C PRO A 138 5.11 8.47 11.60
N MET A 139 4.50 9.49 10.98
CA MET A 139 4.07 10.69 11.71
C MET A 139 3.07 10.35 12.82
N MET A 140 2.09 9.50 12.53
CA MET A 140 1.09 9.05 13.50
C MET A 140 1.75 8.27 14.63
N LEU A 141 2.67 7.35 14.32
CA LEU A 141 3.41 6.58 15.32
C LEU A 141 4.23 7.49 16.25
N VAL A 142 5.04 8.38 15.68
CA VAL A 142 5.88 9.31 16.47
C VAL A 142 5.02 10.22 17.32
N THR A 143 4.00 10.85 16.72
CA THR A 143 3.15 11.79 17.43
C THR A 143 2.34 11.09 18.52
N ALA A 144 1.82 9.88 18.28
CA ALA A 144 1.09 9.10 19.28
C ALA A 144 1.97 8.69 20.47
N VAL A 145 3.22 8.27 20.22
CA VAL A 145 4.18 7.92 21.29
C VAL A 145 4.51 9.14 22.15
N VAL A 146 4.81 10.28 21.50
CA VAL A 146 5.09 11.54 22.20
C VAL A 146 3.87 11.98 23.02
N MET A 147 2.69 11.89 22.43
CA MET A 147 1.42 12.20 23.07
C MET A 147 1.17 11.35 24.32
N ALA A 148 1.36 10.03 24.21
CA ALA A 148 1.19 9.09 25.31
C ALA A 148 2.15 9.40 26.46
N TYR A 149 3.41 9.72 26.15
CA TYR A 149 4.42 10.11 27.13
C TYR A 149 4.01 11.37 27.92
N PHE A 150 3.45 12.38 27.23
CA PHE A 150 2.96 13.59 27.88
C PHE A 150 1.69 13.38 28.72
N THR A 151 0.84 12.43 28.36
CA THR A 151 -0.38 12.14 29.12
C THR A 151 -0.06 11.41 30.43
N ASN A 152 0.72 10.34 30.39
CA ASN A 152 1.17 9.63 31.60
C ASN A 152 2.42 8.80 31.30
N LYS A 153 3.53 9.12 31.97
CA LYS A 153 4.82 8.47 31.77
C LYS A 153 4.81 6.97 32.08
N THR A 154 4.07 6.54 33.11
CA THR A 154 4.01 5.14 33.52
C THR A 154 3.21 4.29 32.51
N LEU A 155 2.06 4.80 32.05
CA LEU A 155 1.26 4.14 31.01
C LEU A 155 1.97 4.13 29.65
N SER A 156 2.75 5.16 29.34
CA SER A 156 3.53 5.24 28.10
C SER A 156 4.55 4.11 27.96
N ILE A 157 5.19 3.69 29.07
CA ILE A 157 6.13 2.56 29.07
C ILE A 157 5.41 1.26 28.70
N VAL A 158 4.20 1.02 29.23
CA VAL A 158 3.40 -0.17 28.92
C VAL A 158 3.03 -0.20 27.42
N ILE A 159 2.59 0.94 26.88
CA ILE A 159 2.26 1.07 25.44
C ILE A 159 3.50 0.83 24.58
N PHE A 160 4.66 1.33 25.00
CA PHE A 160 5.92 1.13 24.26
C PHE A 160 6.30 -0.36 24.18
N PHE A 161 6.24 -1.09 25.28
CA PHE A 161 6.46 -2.55 25.28
C PHE A 161 5.42 -3.29 24.43
N ALA A 162 4.15 -2.88 24.47
CA ALA A 162 3.11 -3.46 23.63
C ALA A 162 3.40 -3.25 22.13
N VAL A 163 3.85 -2.04 21.73
CA VAL A 163 4.24 -1.75 20.34
C VAL A 163 5.42 -2.62 19.91
N ILE A 164 6.44 -2.79 20.74
CA ILE A 164 7.58 -3.68 20.43
C ILE A 164 7.11 -5.13 20.29
N LEU A 165 6.33 -5.65 21.24
CA LEU A 165 5.83 -7.01 21.21
C LEU A 165 5.01 -7.28 19.93
N LEU A 166 4.10 -6.36 19.59
CA LEU A 166 3.29 -6.45 18.37
C LEU A 166 4.16 -6.38 17.11
N SER A 167 5.18 -5.51 17.10
CA SER A 167 6.12 -5.41 15.98
C SER A 167 6.91 -6.71 15.77
N VAL A 168 7.37 -7.33 16.86
CA VAL A 168 8.06 -8.63 16.81
C VAL A 168 7.14 -9.73 16.32
N LEU A 169 5.89 -9.77 16.80
CA LEU A 169 4.90 -10.76 16.37
C LEU A 169 4.56 -10.61 14.88
N LEU A 170 4.36 -9.38 14.41
CA LEU A 170 4.18 -9.07 12.99
C LEU A 170 5.41 -9.47 12.16
N TYR A 171 6.62 -9.17 12.63
CA TYR A 171 7.85 -9.56 11.95
C TYR A 171 7.96 -11.08 11.81
N LEU A 172 7.65 -11.84 12.87
CA LEU A 172 7.65 -13.30 12.84
C LEU A 172 6.58 -13.87 11.90
N LEU A 173 5.36 -13.30 11.92
CA LEU A 173 4.29 -13.66 11.00
C LEU A 173 4.70 -13.43 9.55
N LEU A 174 5.24 -12.25 9.22
CA LEU A 174 5.67 -11.92 7.87
C LEU A 174 6.86 -12.78 7.43
N SER A 175 7.84 -12.99 8.30
CA SER A 175 9.03 -13.81 8.02
C SER A 175 8.66 -15.27 7.73
N LYS A 176 7.68 -15.83 8.45
CA LYS A 176 7.19 -17.20 8.22
C LYS A 176 6.16 -17.29 7.09
N GLY A 177 5.32 -16.27 6.93
CA GLY A 177 4.24 -16.24 5.94
C GLY A 177 4.76 -16.01 4.52
N TYR A 178 5.66 -15.03 4.33
CA TYR A 178 6.21 -14.68 3.01
C TYR A 178 6.74 -15.89 2.21
N PRO A 179 7.61 -16.78 2.75
CA PRO A 179 8.10 -17.93 1.99
C PRO A 179 7.00 -18.93 1.61
N LEU A 180 5.92 -19.03 2.38
CA LEU A 180 4.79 -19.91 2.05
C LEU A 180 3.95 -19.38 0.90
N PHE A 181 3.69 -18.06 0.88
CA PHE A 181 3.05 -17.42 -0.26
C PHE A 181 3.90 -17.51 -1.53
N VAL A 182 5.22 -17.37 -1.42
CA VAL A 182 6.14 -17.64 -2.55
C VAL A 182 6.05 -19.11 -3.01
N GLY A 183 5.94 -20.06 -2.08
CA GLY A 183 5.74 -21.48 -2.39
C GLY A 183 4.42 -21.74 -3.13
N MET A 184 3.33 -21.11 -2.68
CA MET A 184 2.02 -21.17 -3.33
C MET A 184 2.07 -20.58 -4.74
N GLN A 185 2.74 -19.44 -4.94
CA GLN A 185 2.92 -18.83 -6.26
C GLN A 185 3.68 -19.77 -7.21
N LYS A 186 4.76 -20.40 -6.75
CA LYS A 186 5.50 -21.39 -7.56
C LYS A 186 4.65 -22.60 -7.96
N ALA A 187 3.77 -23.06 -7.07
CA ALA A 187 2.84 -24.15 -7.37
C ALA A 187 1.78 -23.73 -8.41
N MET A 188 1.24 -22.52 -8.29
CA MET A 188 0.34 -21.91 -9.30
C MET A 188 1.03 -21.82 -10.67
N ASP A 189 2.24 -21.29 -10.72
CA ASP A 189 2.99 -21.11 -11.97
C ASP A 189 3.26 -22.46 -12.65
N LYS A 190 3.59 -23.50 -11.88
CA LYS A 190 3.78 -24.87 -12.39
C LYS A 190 2.50 -25.45 -12.97
N MET A 191 1.36 -25.26 -12.29
CA MET A 191 0.06 -25.71 -12.78
C MET A 191 -0.32 -24.99 -14.08
N ASN A 192 -0.17 -23.67 -14.12
CA ASN A 192 -0.45 -22.85 -15.31
C ASN A 192 0.44 -23.26 -16.50
N LYS A 193 1.72 -23.53 -16.26
CA LYS A 193 2.64 -24.01 -17.29
C LYS A 193 2.20 -25.36 -17.86
N ASN A 194 1.84 -26.33 -16.99
CA ASN A 194 1.35 -27.63 -17.44
C ASN A 194 0.06 -27.50 -18.27
N LEU A 195 -0.89 -26.67 -17.82
CA LEU A 195 -2.12 -26.40 -18.56
C LEU A 195 -1.83 -25.78 -19.93
N GLN A 196 -0.93 -24.80 -19.99
CA GLN A 196 -0.55 -24.15 -21.24
C GLN A 196 0.12 -25.14 -22.21
N GLU A 197 1.05 -25.96 -21.74
CA GLU A 197 1.67 -27.04 -22.53
C GLU A 197 0.65 -28.07 -23.02
N GLY A 198 -0.30 -28.47 -22.16
CA GLY A 198 -1.35 -29.42 -22.50
C GLY A 198 -2.31 -28.88 -23.55
N LEU A 199 -2.68 -27.60 -23.48
CA LEU A 199 -3.53 -26.95 -24.48
C LEU A 199 -2.81 -26.82 -25.84
N ILE A 200 -1.52 -26.45 -25.83
CA ILE A 200 -0.72 -26.35 -27.07
C ILE A 200 -0.57 -27.73 -27.73
N ASN A 201 -0.35 -28.77 -26.93
CA ASN A 201 -0.10 -30.13 -27.40
C ASN A 201 -1.36 -31.02 -27.40
N LEU A 202 -2.56 -30.45 -27.31
CA LEU A 202 -3.80 -31.21 -27.14
C LEU A 202 -4.00 -32.27 -28.24
N ARG A 203 -3.65 -31.93 -29.49
CA ARG A 203 -3.76 -32.85 -30.63
C ARG A 203 -2.78 -34.03 -30.50
N VAL A 204 -1.60 -33.80 -29.96
CA VAL A 204 -0.57 -34.83 -29.71
C VAL A 204 -1.04 -35.76 -28.59
N ILE A 205 -1.57 -35.21 -27.51
CA ILE A 205 -2.11 -36.00 -26.38
C ILE A 205 -3.23 -36.92 -26.87
N LYS A 206 -4.16 -36.38 -27.66
CA LYS A 206 -5.28 -37.13 -28.26
C LYS A 206 -4.81 -38.20 -29.26
N SER A 207 -3.80 -37.91 -30.08
CA SER A 207 -3.29 -38.90 -31.06
C SER A 207 -2.59 -40.08 -30.41
N PHE A 208 -2.03 -39.90 -29.20
CA PHE A 208 -1.39 -40.96 -28.43
C PHE A 208 -2.29 -41.59 -27.36
N VAL A 209 -3.58 -41.20 -27.29
CA VAL A 209 -4.52 -41.67 -26.25
C VAL A 209 -3.93 -41.50 -24.83
N ALA A 210 -3.26 -40.36 -24.60
CA ALA A 210 -2.48 -40.10 -23.40
C ALA A 210 -3.24 -39.22 -22.37
N GLU A 211 -4.56 -39.09 -22.49
CA GLU A 211 -5.36 -38.20 -21.64
C GLU A 211 -5.32 -38.59 -20.15
N GLU A 212 -5.36 -39.89 -19.86
CA GLU A 212 -5.33 -40.40 -18.48
C GLU A 212 -4.01 -40.03 -17.80
N ARG A 213 -2.88 -40.20 -18.51
CA ARG A 213 -1.57 -39.79 -18.04
C ARG A 213 -1.47 -38.28 -17.76
N GLU A 214 -2.10 -37.46 -18.61
CA GLU A 214 -2.08 -36.00 -18.40
C GLU A 214 -3.01 -35.58 -17.26
N ASN A 215 -4.13 -36.28 -17.05
CA ASN A 215 -4.99 -36.09 -15.88
C ASN A 215 -4.26 -36.43 -14.57
N ASP A 216 -3.48 -37.53 -14.54
CA ASP A 216 -2.66 -37.88 -13.38
C ASP A 216 -1.59 -36.82 -13.11
N ARG A 217 -0.91 -36.35 -14.16
CA ARG A 217 0.07 -35.25 -14.06
C ARG A 217 -0.59 -33.98 -13.51
N PHE A 218 -1.80 -33.64 -13.97
CA PHE A 218 -2.56 -32.49 -13.48
C PHE A 218 -2.97 -32.66 -12.02
N ALA A 219 -3.47 -33.83 -11.63
CA ALA A 219 -3.88 -34.16 -10.26
C ALA A 219 -2.72 -33.95 -9.26
N ILE A 220 -1.51 -34.39 -9.61
CA ILE A 220 -0.31 -34.18 -8.77
C ILE A 220 -0.03 -32.68 -8.59
N THR A 221 -0.09 -31.88 -9.65
CA THR A 221 0.14 -30.42 -9.54
C THR A 221 -0.97 -29.71 -8.79
N ASN A 222 -2.22 -30.14 -8.97
CA ASN A 222 -3.37 -29.60 -8.26
C ASN A 222 -3.28 -29.91 -6.75
N GLU A 223 -2.87 -31.12 -6.38
CA GLU A 223 -2.66 -31.49 -4.99
C GLU A 223 -1.50 -30.70 -4.35
N SER A 224 -0.41 -30.50 -5.09
CA SER A 224 0.71 -29.66 -4.66
C SER A 224 0.27 -28.21 -4.39
N LEU A 225 -0.56 -27.65 -5.28
CA LEU A 225 -1.14 -26.31 -5.10
C LEU A 225 -2.07 -26.29 -3.88
N MET A 226 -2.97 -27.27 -3.74
CA MET A 226 -3.87 -27.38 -2.60
C MET A 226 -3.10 -27.43 -1.27
N LYS A 227 -2.03 -28.24 -1.19
CA LYS A 227 -1.18 -28.34 0.01
C LYS A 227 -0.48 -27.02 0.32
N ALA A 228 0.07 -26.35 -0.70
CA ALA A 228 0.73 -25.06 -0.54
C ALA A 228 -0.25 -23.96 -0.08
N ALA A 229 -1.45 -23.92 -0.68
CA ALA A 229 -2.49 -22.97 -0.33
C ALA A 229 -3.04 -23.19 1.09
N LYS A 230 -3.32 -24.44 1.48
CA LYS A 230 -3.72 -24.77 2.87
C LYS A 230 -2.68 -24.31 3.88
N LYS A 231 -1.40 -24.55 3.60
CA LYS A 231 -0.29 -24.17 4.49
C LYS A 231 -0.12 -22.65 4.57
N ALA A 232 -0.23 -21.94 3.44
CA ALA A 232 -0.17 -20.48 3.42
C ALA A 232 -1.34 -19.85 4.18
N ASN A 233 -2.56 -20.33 3.94
CA ASN A 233 -3.77 -19.79 4.57
C ASN A 233 -3.88 -20.14 6.06
N SER A 234 -3.31 -21.26 6.53
CA SER A 234 -3.33 -21.61 7.96
C SER A 234 -2.53 -20.66 8.88
N LEU A 235 -1.74 -19.75 8.29
CA LEU A 235 -0.94 -18.75 8.99
C LEU A 235 -1.57 -17.36 9.04
N MET A 236 -2.67 -17.14 8.29
CA MET A 236 -3.52 -15.94 8.40
C MET A 236 -4.73 -16.25 9.27
#